data_AF-A0A164J1Q0-F1
#
_entry.id   AF-A0A164J1Q0-F1
#
_cell.length_a   1.000
_cell.length_b   1.000
_cell.length_c   1.000
_cell.angle_alpha   90.00
_cell.angle_beta   90.00
_cell.angle_gamma   90.00
#
_symmetry.space_group_name_H-M   'P 1'
#
loop_
_entity.id
_entity.type
_entity.pdbx_description
1 polymer ?
#
loop_
_entity_poly.entity_id
_entity_poly.type
_entity_poly.pdbx_seq_one_letter_code
_entity_poly.pdbx_strand_id
1 'polypeptide(L)'
;GIVQRLKGKQGRFRGNLSGKRVDFSGRTVISPDPNLRIDQVGVPELVAKILTFPTRVNEANIELMRKLVRNGADVYPGANYLQEKDSDFKKFLKYRNRDSIARNLKLGDLIERHMMDEDIVLFNRQPSLHKLSIMCHRAKVLPHRTFRFNECVCKPYNADFDGDEMNLHLPQTEEARAEAWILMGNKYNLVSPRNGELLIAAIQVMISQFYS
;
A
#
# COMPACT_ATOMS: atom_id res chain seq x y z
N GLY A 1 -38.66 8.68 2.41
CA GLY A 1 -39.04 7.83 3.58
C GLY A 1 -37.92 6.87 3.97
N ILE A 2 -38.00 6.20 5.14
CA ILE A 2 -36.99 5.25 5.66
C ILE A 2 -36.59 4.18 4.62
N VAL A 3 -37.56 3.71 3.82
CA VAL A 3 -37.36 2.72 2.75
C VAL A 3 -36.40 3.20 1.65
N GLN A 4 -36.43 4.49 1.28
CA GLN A 4 -35.48 5.07 0.30
C GLN A 4 -34.07 5.22 0.86
N ARG A 5 -33.90 5.35 2.18
CA ARG A 5 -32.57 5.37 2.81
C ARG A 5 -31.95 3.97 2.90
N LEU A 6 -32.77 2.92 2.88
CA LEU A 6 -32.32 1.53 2.94
C LEU A 6 -32.13 0.91 1.54
N LYS A 7 -33.08 1.12 0.61
CA LYS A 7 -33.07 0.53 -0.74
C LYS A 7 -32.31 1.40 -1.76
N GLY A 8 -31.83 0.76 -2.84
CA GLY A 8 -31.21 1.43 -3.98
C GLY A 8 -29.67 1.40 -3.97
N LYS A 9 -29.05 1.85 -5.07
CA LYS A 9 -27.58 1.85 -5.26
C LYS A 9 -26.84 2.73 -4.25
N GLN A 10 -27.47 3.81 -3.78
CA GLN A 10 -26.99 4.71 -2.72
C GLN A 10 -27.62 4.43 -1.35
N GLY A 11 -28.41 3.36 -1.22
CA GLY A 11 -29.04 2.98 0.05
C GLY A 11 -28.03 2.45 1.06
N ARG A 12 -28.34 2.53 2.35
CA ARG A 12 -27.45 2.16 3.47
C ARG A 12 -26.89 0.72 3.35
N PHE A 13 -27.66 -0.24 2.81
CA PHE A 13 -27.18 -1.61 2.61
C PHE A 13 -26.04 -1.73 1.60
N ARG A 14 -26.14 -1.03 0.47
CA ARG A 14 -25.11 -1.10 -0.60
C ARG A 14 -23.99 -0.10 -0.39
N GLY A 15 -24.28 1.10 0.11
CA GLY A 15 -23.30 2.19 0.22
C GLY A 15 -22.54 2.27 1.54
N ASN A 16 -23.00 1.59 2.61
CA ASN A 16 -22.39 1.69 3.95
C ASN A 16 -22.20 0.36 4.68
N LEU A 17 -22.77 -0.75 4.19
CA LEU A 17 -22.63 -2.08 4.80
C LEU A 17 -21.82 -3.01 3.89
N SER A 18 -22.23 -3.15 2.63
CA SER A 18 -21.56 -4.04 1.67
C SER A 18 -20.27 -3.45 1.07
N GLY A 19 -20.14 -2.13 1.07
CA GLY A 19 -18.94 -1.40 0.65
C GLY A 19 -18.92 -0.05 1.34
N LYS A 20 -17.74 0.38 1.80
CA LYS A 20 -17.55 1.65 2.50
C LYS A 20 -16.30 2.33 1.95
N ARG A 21 -16.21 3.65 2.11
CA ARG A 21 -14.92 4.33 1.91
C ARG A 21 -13.97 3.88 3.02
N VAL A 22 -12.74 3.58 2.63
CA VAL A 22 -11.69 3.12 3.53
C VAL A 22 -10.60 4.18 3.61
N ASP A 23 -10.11 4.38 4.82
CA ASP A 23 -8.93 5.20 5.06
C ASP A 23 -7.66 4.44 4.61
N PHE A 24 -6.51 5.12 4.62
CA PHE A 24 -5.22 4.55 4.20
C PHE A 24 -5.21 3.99 2.76
N SER A 25 -5.89 4.70 1.87
CA SER A 25 -5.92 4.44 0.44
C SER A 25 -5.35 5.63 -0.35
N GLY A 26 -4.74 5.33 -1.49
CA GLY A 26 -4.21 6.30 -2.45
C GLY A 26 -4.65 5.97 -3.87
N ARG A 27 -4.73 6.98 -4.73
CA ARG A 27 -5.06 6.84 -6.15
C ARG A 27 -4.20 7.78 -6.96
N THR A 28 -3.54 7.27 -8.00
CA THR A 28 -2.79 8.08 -8.95
C THR A 28 -2.70 7.35 -10.30
N VAL A 29 -2.24 8.08 -11.31
CA VAL A 29 -1.94 7.56 -12.65
C VAL A 29 -0.80 6.54 -12.57
N ILE A 30 -0.85 5.52 -13.42
CA ILE A 30 0.20 4.50 -13.52
C ILE A 30 1.24 4.80 -14.60
N SER A 31 2.45 4.30 -14.43
CA SER A 31 3.51 4.36 -15.43
C SER A 31 4.32 3.07 -15.45
N PRO A 32 4.89 2.67 -16.60
CA PRO A 32 5.70 1.47 -16.68
C PRO A 32 7.04 1.68 -15.95
N ASP A 33 7.55 0.61 -15.31
CA ASP A 33 8.93 0.55 -14.85
C ASP A 33 9.46 -0.90 -14.91
N PRO A 34 10.22 -1.24 -15.96
CA PRO A 34 10.70 -2.61 -16.17
C PRO A 34 11.82 -2.99 -15.20
N ASN A 35 12.45 -2.01 -14.52
CA ASN A 35 13.51 -2.27 -13.54
C ASN A 35 12.96 -2.70 -12.18
N LEU A 36 11.65 -2.55 -11.96
CA LEU A 36 10.98 -3.08 -10.78
C LEU A 36 10.74 -4.57 -10.94
N ARG A 37 10.85 -5.30 -9.84
CA ARG A 37 10.44 -6.70 -9.80
C ARG A 37 8.93 -6.82 -10.03
N ILE A 38 8.50 -7.96 -10.55
CA ILE A 38 7.06 -8.24 -10.75
C ILE A 38 6.24 -8.20 -9.45
N ASP A 39 6.86 -8.35 -8.29
CA ASP A 39 6.21 -8.28 -6.98
C ASP A 39 6.37 -6.91 -6.29
N GLN A 40 6.90 -5.91 -6.98
CA GLN A 40 7.12 -4.57 -6.47
C GLN A 40 6.23 -3.54 -7.18
N VAL A 41 5.80 -2.54 -6.42
CA VAL A 41 5.12 -1.35 -6.91
C VAL A 41 5.85 -0.10 -6.43
N GLY A 42 6.22 0.76 -7.37
CA GLY A 42 6.78 2.08 -7.13
C GLY A 42 5.71 3.01 -6.55
N VAL A 43 5.95 3.53 -5.35
CA VAL A 43 5.06 4.43 -4.65
C VAL A 43 5.71 5.82 -4.55
N PRO A 44 5.00 6.90 -4.93
CA PRO A 44 5.47 8.26 -4.74
C PRO A 44 5.83 8.58 -3.29
N GLU A 45 6.94 9.27 -3.04
CA GLU A 45 7.32 9.74 -1.69
C GLU A 45 6.20 10.54 -1.01
N LEU A 46 5.45 11.34 -1.79
CA LEU A 46 4.30 12.10 -1.28
C LEU A 46 3.20 11.19 -0.72
N VAL A 47 2.93 10.06 -1.40
CA VAL A 47 1.95 9.07 -0.94
C VAL A 47 2.50 8.32 0.28
N ALA A 48 3.79 7.98 0.26
CA ALA A 48 4.45 7.26 1.36
C ALA A 48 4.48 8.06 2.69
N LYS A 49 4.61 9.39 2.62
CA LYS A 49 4.53 10.29 3.81
C LYS A 49 3.13 10.35 4.41
N ILE A 50 2.09 10.21 3.58
CA ILE A 50 0.68 10.30 4.00
C ILE A 50 0.20 8.96 4.54
N LEU A 51 0.46 7.87 3.80
CA LEU A 51 0.08 6.52 4.19
C LEU A 51 1.05 5.99 5.25
N THR A 52 0.62 5.99 6.51
CA THR A 52 1.41 5.49 7.62
C THR A 52 1.05 4.05 7.99
N PHE A 53 2.02 3.36 8.58
CA PHE A 53 1.83 2.04 9.15
C PHE A 53 2.10 2.07 10.67
N PRO A 54 1.16 1.61 11.51
CA PRO A 54 1.32 1.58 12.96
C PRO A 54 2.27 0.44 13.35
N THR A 55 3.48 0.79 13.73
CA THR A 55 4.50 -0.16 14.19
C THR A 55 4.61 -0.11 15.70
N ARG A 56 4.50 -1.27 16.36
CA ARG A 56 4.75 -1.38 17.79
C ARG A 56 6.25 -1.42 18.06
N VAL A 57 6.71 -0.61 19.01
CA VAL A 57 8.11 -0.53 19.42
C VAL A 57 8.48 -1.81 20.17
N ASN A 58 9.52 -2.48 19.70
CA ASN A 58 10.12 -3.66 20.32
C ASN A 58 11.64 -3.47 20.40
N GLU A 59 12.33 -4.40 21.04
CA GLU A 59 13.79 -4.32 21.22
C GLU A 59 14.55 -4.30 19.89
N ALA A 60 14.03 -4.99 18.87
CA ALA A 60 14.67 -5.09 17.56
C ALA A 60 14.53 -3.82 16.71
N ASN A 61 13.44 -3.06 16.86
CA ASN A 61 13.14 -1.90 16.00
C ASN A 61 13.32 -0.55 16.70
N ILE A 62 13.58 -0.52 18.01
CA ILE A 62 13.61 0.71 18.81
C ILE A 62 14.56 1.77 18.25
N GLU A 63 15.74 1.37 17.77
CA GLU A 63 16.72 2.30 17.22
C GLU A 63 16.25 2.93 15.91
N LEU A 64 15.67 2.11 15.01
CA LEU A 64 15.05 2.59 13.78
C LEU A 64 13.89 3.54 14.09
N MET A 65 13.02 3.16 15.02
CA MET A 65 11.88 3.97 15.45
C MET A 65 12.32 5.33 16.01
N ARG A 66 13.38 5.36 16.82
CA ARG A 66 13.96 6.63 17.32
C ARG A 66 14.43 7.52 16.17
N LYS A 67 15.08 6.96 15.15
CA LYS A 67 15.53 7.70 13.96
C LYS A 67 14.34 8.30 13.19
N LEU A 68 13.29 7.51 12.96
CA LEU A 68 12.08 7.95 12.25
C LEU A 68 11.35 9.08 13.01
N VAL A 69 11.26 8.98 14.34
CA VAL A 69 10.66 10.02 15.18
C VAL A 69 11.47 11.33 15.14
N ARG A 70 12.81 11.25 15.13
CA ARG A 70 13.68 12.44 14.99
C ARG A 70 13.45 13.15 13.65
N ASN A 71 13.36 12.38 12.56
CA ASN A 71 13.07 12.92 11.23
C ASN A 71 11.70 13.61 11.18
N GLY A 72 10.71 13.05 11.89
CA GLY A 72 9.37 13.63 12.02
C GLY A 72 8.51 13.46 10.76
N ALA A 73 7.50 14.31 10.60
CA ALA A 73 6.49 14.16 9.55
C ALA A 73 6.93 14.67 8.17
N ASP A 74 7.84 15.65 8.13
CA ASP A 74 8.16 16.38 6.89
C ASP A 74 9.24 15.68 6.05
N VAL A 75 10.19 14.99 6.70
CA VAL A 75 11.33 14.33 6.06
C VAL A 75 11.06 12.82 5.95
N TYR A 76 11.18 12.28 4.73
CA TYR A 76 11.15 10.84 4.49
C TYR A 76 12.57 10.25 4.61
N PRO A 77 12.76 9.07 5.24
CA PRO A 77 11.78 8.30 6.00
C PRO A 77 11.54 8.87 7.41
N GLY A 78 10.28 8.94 7.85
CA GLY A 78 9.91 9.57 9.12
C GLY A 78 8.64 8.97 9.76
N ALA A 79 8.02 9.74 10.64
CA ALA A 79 6.80 9.35 11.36
C ALA A 79 5.88 10.53 11.64
N ASN A 80 4.57 10.28 11.64
CA ASN A 80 3.55 11.31 11.83
C ASN A 80 3.01 11.35 13.26
N TYR A 81 2.69 10.20 13.82
CA TYR A 81 2.05 10.09 15.13
C TYR A 81 2.79 9.12 16.05
N LEU A 82 2.76 9.42 17.34
CA LEU A 82 3.17 8.52 18.41
C LEU A 82 2.02 8.35 19.40
N GLN A 83 1.74 7.10 19.75
CA GLN A 83 0.76 6.73 20.76
C GLN A 83 1.47 5.93 21.85
N GLU A 84 1.35 6.37 23.09
CA GLU A 84 1.93 5.69 24.24
C GLU A 84 1.10 4.48 24.60
N LYS A 85 1.73 3.42 25.12
CA LYS A 85 1.04 2.16 25.47
C LYS A 85 -0.19 2.35 26.38
N ASP A 86 -0.10 3.28 27.33
CA ASP A 86 -1.12 3.52 28.36
C ASP A 86 -2.14 4.61 27.98
N SER A 87 -1.98 5.23 26.80
CA SER A 87 -2.81 6.35 26.36
C SER A 87 -3.44 6.07 25.01
N ASP A 88 -4.73 6.37 24.88
CA ASP A 88 -5.40 6.31 23.57
C ASP A 88 -5.16 7.57 22.72
N PHE A 89 -4.48 8.58 23.28
CA PHE A 89 -4.22 9.83 22.59
C PHE A 89 -3.00 9.75 21.68
N LYS A 90 -3.22 9.99 20.39
CA LYS A 90 -2.17 10.13 19.38
C LYS A 90 -1.53 11.51 19.45
N LYS A 91 -0.22 11.55 19.69
CA LYS A 91 0.60 12.77 19.69
C LYS A 91 1.14 13.02 18.28
N PHE A 92 0.74 14.13 17.67
CA PHE A 92 1.27 14.53 16.37
C PHE A 92 2.69 15.09 16.49
N LEU A 93 3.65 14.52 15.77
CA LEU A 93 5.08 14.80 15.92
C LEU A 93 5.51 16.15 15.34
N LYS A 94 4.69 16.76 14.46
CA LYS A 94 5.04 18.03 13.79
C LYS A 94 5.24 19.20 14.76
N TYR A 95 4.43 19.29 15.81
CA TYR A 95 4.40 20.42 16.74
C TYR A 95 5.09 20.13 18.09
N ARG A 96 5.86 19.03 18.18
CA ARG A 96 6.48 18.58 19.43
C ARG A 96 7.99 18.50 19.31
N ASN A 97 8.67 18.50 20.46
CA ASN A 97 10.12 18.32 20.51
C ASN A 97 10.48 16.85 20.22
N ARG A 98 10.91 16.60 18.97
CA ARG A 98 11.18 15.28 18.40
C ARG A 98 12.31 14.54 19.14
N ASP A 99 13.35 15.25 19.55
CA ASP A 99 14.52 14.66 20.23
C ASP A 99 14.20 14.20 21.65
N SER A 100 13.33 14.94 22.35
CA SER A 100 12.84 14.51 23.67
C SER A 100 11.97 13.26 23.56
N ILE A 101 11.06 13.23 22.58
CA ILE A 101 10.17 12.08 22.36
C ILE A 101 10.98 10.84 21.97
N ALA A 102 11.95 10.97 21.05
CA ALA A 102 12.80 9.86 20.66
C ALA A 102 13.63 9.29 21.82
N ARG A 103 14.12 10.14 22.73
CA ARG A 103 14.84 9.68 23.93
C ARG A 103 13.94 8.93 24.91
N ASN A 104 12.71 9.40 25.08
CA ASN A 104 11.75 8.84 26.03
C ASN A 104 10.91 7.70 25.45
N LEU A 105 11.23 7.20 24.26
CA LEU A 105 10.48 6.12 23.60
C LEU A 105 10.60 4.82 24.40
N LYS A 106 9.46 4.19 24.71
CA LYS A 106 9.37 2.96 25.50
C LYS A 106 8.95 1.77 24.64
N LEU A 107 9.26 0.57 25.13
CA LEU A 107 8.78 -0.67 24.54
C LEU A 107 7.25 -0.76 24.67
N GLY A 108 6.59 -1.11 23.56
CA GLY A 108 5.13 -1.19 23.48
C GLY A 108 4.43 0.09 23.01
N ASP A 109 5.14 1.21 22.86
CA ASP A 109 4.60 2.40 22.20
C ASP A 109 4.27 2.08 20.74
N LEU A 110 3.30 2.79 20.17
CA LEU A 110 2.87 2.64 18.78
C LEU A 110 3.28 3.87 17.98
N ILE A 111 4.01 3.66 16.89
CA ILE A 111 4.48 4.73 16.02
C ILE A 111 3.86 4.56 14.64
N GLU A 112 3.18 5.60 14.17
CA GLU A 112 2.71 5.67 12.80
C GLU A 112 3.82 6.23 11.91
N ARG A 113 4.69 5.33 11.48
CA ARG A 113 5.78 5.63 10.55
C ARG A 113 5.26 5.78 9.13
N HIS A 114 5.97 6.52 8.29
CA HIS A 114 5.73 6.54 6.83
C HIS A 114 5.84 5.13 6.25
N MET A 115 5.16 4.89 5.13
CA MET A 115 5.34 3.68 4.33
C MET A 115 6.80 3.60 3.89
N MET A 116 7.44 2.45 4.09
CA MET A 116 8.83 2.21 3.70
C MET A 116 8.91 1.18 2.60
N ASP A 117 10.11 1.03 2.03
CA ASP A 117 10.40 -0.06 1.12
C ASP A 117 10.07 -1.41 1.77
N GLU A 118 9.59 -2.35 0.95
CA GLU A 118 9.18 -3.70 1.34
C GLU A 118 7.90 -3.77 2.19
N ASP A 119 7.21 -2.65 2.43
CA ASP A 119 5.87 -2.69 3.02
C ASP A 119 4.87 -3.37 2.08
N ILE A 120 3.96 -4.11 2.69
CA ILE A 120 2.95 -4.88 1.97
C ILE A 120 1.79 -3.96 1.62
N VAL A 121 1.45 -3.86 0.34
CA VAL A 121 0.36 -3.02 -0.16
C VAL A 121 -0.56 -3.81 -1.08
N LEU A 122 -1.84 -3.51 -1.03
CA LEU A 122 -2.82 -4.03 -1.97
C LEU A 122 -2.97 -3.05 -3.12
N PHE A 123 -2.81 -3.56 -4.34
CA PHE A 123 -2.86 -2.76 -5.55
C PHE A 123 -3.98 -3.28 -6.44
N ASN A 124 -4.87 -2.39 -6.86
CA ASN A 124 -6.07 -2.76 -7.62
C ASN A 124 -6.43 -1.76 -8.72
N ARG A 125 -6.94 -2.31 -9.82
CA ARG A 125 -7.57 -1.54 -10.91
C ARG A 125 -9.09 -1.67 -10.82
N GLN A 126 -9.78 -0.56 -11.08
CA GLN A 126 -11.23 -0.55 -11.26
C GLN A 126 -11.55 -0.54 -12.77
N PRO A 127 -12.58 -1.27 -13.23
CA PRO A 127 -13.43 -2.21 -12.49
C PRO A 127 -12.73 -3.55 -12.19
N SER A 128 -13.12 -4.21 -11.11
CA SER A 128 -12.59 -5.51 -10.73
C SER A 128 -13.48 -6.63 -11.27
N LEU A 129 -12.99 -7.34 -12.29
CA LEU A 129 -13.75 -8.40 -13.00
C LEU A 129 -13.46 -9.79 -12.44
N HIS A 130 -12.27 -9.97 -11.88
CA HIS A 130 -11.80 -11.25 -11.35
C HIS A 130 -10.90 -11.02 -10.14
N LYS A 131 -10.61 -12.10 -9.38
CA LYS A 131 -9.84 -12.00 -8.13
C LYS A 131 -8.47 -11.34 -8.30
N LEU A 132 -7.84 -11.50 -9.46
CA LEU A 132 -6.51 -10.94 -9.78
C LEU A 132 -6.53 -9.45 -10.14
N SER A 133 -7.71 -8.82 -10.22
CA SER A 133 -7.80 -7.36 -10.37
C SER A 133 -7.37 -6.62 -9.09
N ILE A 134 -7.16 -7.35 -7.99
CA ILE A 134 -6.50 -6.89 -6.76
C ILE A 134 -5.41 -7.90 -6.40
N MET A 135 -4.18 -7.44 -6.22
CA MET A 135 -3.07 -8.29 -5.78
C MET A 135 -2.19 -7.56 -4.79
N CYS A 136 -1.40 -8.32 -4.05
CA CYS A 136 -0.45 -7.83 -3.08
C CYS A 136 0.92 -7.60 -3.74
N HIS A 137 1.49 -6.42 -3.50
CA HIS A 137 2.82 -6.02 -3.94
C HIS A 137 3.64 -5.49 -2.75
N ARG A 138 4.95 -5.43 -2.95
CA ARG A 138 5.90 -4.75 -2.06
C ARG A 138 6.07 -3.31 -2.52
N ALA A 139 5.87 -2.36 -1.63
CA ALA A 139 6.11 -0.96 -1.90
C ALA A 139 7.61 -0.72 -2.12
N LYS A 140 7.93 0.15 -3.07
CA LYS A 140 9.25 0.74 -3.24
C LYS A 140 9.08 2.22 -3.44
N VAL A 141 9.60 3.03 -2.52
CA VAL A 141 9.38 4.47 -2.54
C VAL A 141 10.30 5.13 -3.57
N LEU A 142 9.70 5.92 -4.45
CA LEU A 142 10.38 6.59 -5.56
C LEU A 142 10.07 8.10 -5.55
N PRO A 143 10.98 8.96 -6.03
CA PRO A 143 10.78 10.43 -6.06
C PRO A 143 9.78 10.90 -7.13
N HIS A 144 9.04 9.98 -7.76
CA HIS A 144 8.07 10.26 -8.82
C HIS A 144 6.67 10.54 -8.25
N ARG A 145 5.69 10.81 -9.13
CA ARG A 145 4.29 11.11 -8.76
C ARG A 145 3.28 10.04 -9.17
N THR A 146 3.68 9.10 -10.03
CA THR A 146 2.84 8.01 -10.53
C THR A 146 3.13 6.72 -9.80
N PHE A 147 2.15 5.81 -9.77
CA PHE A 147 2.41 4.43 -9.37
C PHE A 147 3.14 3.72 -10.50
N ARG A 148 4.17 2.94 -10.16
CA ARG A 148 4.98 2.25 -11.16
C ARG A 148 5.01 0.76 -10.91
N PHE A 149 4.95 -0.05 -11.95
CA PHE A 149 5.11 -1.49 -11.80
C PHE A 149 5.58 -2.10 -13.11
N ASN A 150 6.03 -3.34 -13.01
CA ASN A 150 6.55 -4.07 -14.16
C ASN A 150 5.43 -4.41 -15.15
N GLU A 151 5.70 -4.20 -16.44
CA GLU A 151 4.75 -4.39 -17.54
C GLU A 151 4.30 -5.85 -17.69
N CYS A 152 5.11 -6.82 -17.21
CA CYS A 152 4.72 -8.23 -17.15
C CYS A 152 3.44 -8.46 -16.33
N VAL A 153 3.07 -7.53 -15.44
CA VAL A 153 1.93 -7.64 -14.53
C VAL A 153 0.71 -6.85 -15.04
N CYS A 154 0.78 -6.22 -16.22
CA CYS A 154 -0.34 -5.47 -16.79
C CYS A 154 -1.55 -6.36 -17.13
N LYS A 155 -1.31 -7.56 -17.65
CA LYS A 155 -2.38 -8.47 -18.11
C LYS A 155 -3.36 -8.88 -17.00
N PRO A 156 -2.93 -9.28 -15.78
CA PRO A 156 -3.84 -9.49 -14.65
C PRO A 156 -4.76 -8.32 -14.32
N TYR A 157 -4.27 -7.08 -14.45
CA TYR A 157 -5.04 -5.87 -14.17
C TYR A 157 -5.85 -5.37 -15.38
N ASN A 158 -5.58 -5.91 -16.57
CA ASN A 158 -6.06 -5.38 -17.84
C ASN A 158 -5.74 -3.88 -17.98
N ALA A 159 -4.54 -3.49 -17.54
CA ALA A 159 -4.09 -2.10 -17.48
C ALA A 159 -3.25 -1.75 -18.71
N ASP A 160 -3.45 -0.55 -19.23
CA ASP A 160 -2.61 0.12 -20.22
C ASP A 160 -1.98 1.38 -19.61
N PHE A 161 -1.02 1.99 -20.31
CA PHE A 161 -0.28 3.16 -19.80
C PHE A 161 -0.66 4.46 -20.54
N ASP A 162 -1.93 4.59 -20.93
CA ASP A 162 -2.46 5.73 -21.70
C ASP A 162 -3.09 6.84 -20.83
N GLY A 163 -2.99 6.72 -19.51
CA GLY A 163 -3.61 7.63 -18.54
C GLY A 163 -4.41 6.91 -17.45
N ASP A 164 -4.45 5.59 -17.48
CA ASP A 164 -5.06 4.73 -16.46
C ASP A 164 -4.67 5.11 -15.01
N GLU A 165 -5.65 5.00 -14.11
CA GLU A 165 -5.46 5.22 -12.68
C GLU A 165 -5.71 3.92 -11.90
N MET A 166 -4.87 3.68 -10.91
CA MET A 166 -5.02 2.53 -10.00
C MET A 166 -5.07 2.99 -8.55
N ASN A 167 -5.67 2.16 -7.70
CA ASN A 167 -5.74 2.42 -6.27
C ASN A 167 -4.74 1.54 -5.52
N LEU A 168 -4.24 2.08 -4.42
CA LEU A 168 -3.34 1.42 -3.50
C LEU A 168 -3.94 1.49 -2.11
N HIS A 169 -3.89 0.40 -1.37
CA HIS A 169 -4.34 0.31 0.02
C HIS A 169 -3.21 -0.24 0.87
N LEU A 170 -2.98 0.38 2.03
CA LEU A 170 -1.98 -0.06 3.00
C LEU A 170 -2.68 -0.78 4.18
N PRO A 171 -2.62 -2.12 4.26
CA PRO A 171 -3.16 -2.85 5.40
C PRO A 171 -2.52 -2.39 6.71
N GLN A 172 -3.36 -2.14 7.72
CA GLN A 172 -2.93 -1.51 8.98
C GLN A 172 -2.58 -2.50 10.09
N THR A 173 -2.89 -3.79 9.93
CA THR A 173 -2.58 -4.83 10.92
C THR A 173 -1.56 -5.82 10.40
N GLU A 174 -0.76 -6.38 11.31
CA GLU A 174 0.24 -7.40 10.94
C GLU A 174 -0.42 -8.67 10.39
N GLU A 175 -1.58 -9.06 10.94
CA GLU A 175 -2.38 -10.19 10.45
C GLU A 175 -2.82 -9.97 9.00
N ALA A 176 -3.35 -8.78 8.67
CA ALA A 176 -3.78 -8.46 7.32
C ALA A 176 -2.60 -8.39 6.34
N ARG A 177 -1.41 -7.93 6.78
CA ARG A 177 -0.20 -7.96 5.96
C ARG A 177 0.24 -9.39 5.65
N ALA A 178 0.25 -10.26 6.66
CA ALA A 178 0.62 -11.66 6.50
C ALA A 178 -0.36 -12.39 5.57
N GLU A 179 -1.66 -12.23 5.78
CA GLU A 179 -2.71 -12.81 4.94
C GLU A 179 -2.60 -12.31 3.49
N ALA A 180 -2.46 -11.00 3.29
CA ALA A 180 -2.30 -10.41 1.96
C ALA A 180 -1.05 -10.94 1.24
N TRP A 181 0.07 -11.03 1.95
CA TRP A 181 1.31 -11.51 1.36
C TRP A 181 1.22 -12.99 0.94
N ILE A 182 0.64 -13.84 1.78
CA ILE A 182 0.57 -15.28 1.54
C ILE A 182 -0.48 -15.62 0.48
N LEU A 183 -1.69 -15.06 0.57
CA LEU A 183 -2.81 -15.44 -0.29
C LEU A 183 -2.91 -14.61 -1.58
N MET A 184 -2.55 -13.31 -1.51
CA MET A 184 -2.76 -12.36 -2.60
C MET A 184 -1.45 -11.97 -3.31
N GLY A 185 -0.30 -12.53 -2.92
CA GLY A 185 0.99 -12.23 -3.55
C GLY A 185 1.07 -12.69 -5.00
N ASN A 186 1.76 -11.91 -5.84
CA ASN A 186 1.89 -12.20 -7.29
C ASN A 186 2.52 -13.57 -7.58
N LYS A 187 3.47 -14.02 -6.74
CA LYS A 187 4.16 -15.32 -6.92
C LYS A 187 3.20 -16.52 -6.84
N TYR A 188 2.14 -16.41 -6.05
CA TYR A 188 1.14 -17.47 -5.88
C TYR A 188 -0.04 -17.34 -6.86
N ASN A 189 -0.06 -16.26 -7.65
CA ASN A 189 -1.15 -15.88 -8.53
C ASN A 189 -0.70 -15.67 -9.99
N LEU A 190 0.40 -16.31 -10.39
CA LEU A 190 0.93 -16.26 -11.76
C LEU A 190 -0.02 -16.87 -12.79
N VAL A 191 -0.90 -17.77 -12.35
CA VAL A 191 -1.78 -18.59 -13.20
C VAL A 191 -3.24 -18.19 -13.00
N SER A 192 -3.97 -18.10 -14.11
CA SER A 192 -5.40 -17.84 -14.12
C SER A 192 -6.18 -19.00 -13.49
N PRO A 193 -7.10 -18.74 -12.53
CA PRO A 193 -7.94 -19.80 -11.95
C PRO A 193 -8.96 -20.37 -12.94
N ARG A 194 -9.22 -19.68 -14.07
CA ARG A 194 -10.25 -20.08 -15.04
C ARG A 194 -9.78 -21.22 -15.95
N ASN A 195 -8.56 -21.12 -16.44
CA ASN A 195 -8.04 -21.95 -17.55
C ASN A 195 -6.60 -22.44 -17.34
N GLY A 196 -5.94 -22.09 -16.23
CA GLY A 196 -4.57 -22.54 -15.97
C GLY A 196 -3.51 -21.82 -16.82
N GLU A 197 -3.87 -20.76 -17.55
CA GLU A 197 -2.93 -20.00 -18.36
C GLU A 197 -2.05 -19.07 -17.51
N LEU A 198 -0.79 -18.92 -17.92
CA LEU A 198 0.14 -17.95 -17.32
C LEU A 198 -0.30 -16.52 -17.67
N LEU A 199 -0.61 -15.71 -16.66
CA LEU A 199 -1.04 -14.33 -16.84
C LEU A 199 0.12 -13.35 -16.74
N ILE A 200 1.10 -13.63 -15.87
CA ILE A 200 2.30 -12.82 -15.71
C ILE A 200 3.39 -13.45 -16.57
N ALA A 201 3.65 -12.85 -17.73
CA ALA A 201 4.56 -13.37 -18.74
C ALA A 201 5.30 -12.21 -19.43
N ALA A 202 6.39 -12.55 -20.13
CA ALA A 202 7.12 -11.60 -20.96
C ALA A 202 6.18 -10.95 -21.99
N ILE A 203 6.22 -9.62 -22.07
CA ILE A 203 5.44 -8.85 -23.04
C ILE A 203 6.13 -8.82 -24.41
N GLN A 204 5.36 -8.45 -25.44
CA GLN A 204 5.74 -8.52 -26.84
C GLN A 204 7.11 -7.89 -27.16
N VAL A 205 7.47 -6.79 -26.50
CA VAL A 205 8.78 -6.12 -26.68
C VAL A 205 9.94 -6.97 -26.17
N MET A 206 9.79 -7.64 -25.02
CA MET A 206 10.83 -8.55 -24.50
C MET A 206 11.01 -9.74 -25.42
N ILE A 207 9.91 -10.29 -25.93
CA ILE A 207 9.93 -11.43 -26.84
C ILE A 207 10.71 -11.07 -28.12
N SER A 208 10.43 -9.91 -28.73
CA SER A 208 11.16 -9.46 -29.93
C SER A 208 12.66 -9.29 -29.69
N GLN A 209 13.10 -8.82 -28.52
CA GLN A 209 14.52 -8.72 -28.17
C GLN A 209 15.19 -10.08 -27.98
N PHE A 210 14.48 -11.10 -27.46
CA PHE A 210 15.02 -12.45 -27.33
C PHE A 210 15.22 -13.16 -28.68
N TYR A 211 14.45 -12.79 -29.70
CA TYR A 211 14.56 -13.37 -31.04
C TYR A 211 15.56 -12.64 -31.95
N SER A 212 16.11 -11.50 -31.52
CA SER A 212 17.08 -10.68 -32.28
C SER A 212 18.51 -10.93 -31.81
#